data_AF-A0AAY5KU08-F1
#
_entry.id   AF-A0AAY5KU08-F1
#
_cell.length_a   1.000
_cell.length_b   1.000
_cell.length_c   1.000
_cell.angle_alpha   90.00
_cell.angle_beta   90.00
_cell.angle_gamma   90.00
#
_symmetry.space_group_name_H-M   'P 1'
#
loop_
_entity.id
_entity.type
_entity.pdbx_description
1 polymer ?
#
loop_
_entity_poly.entity_id
_entity_poly.type
_entity_poly.pdbx_seq_one_letter_code
_entity_poly.pdbx_strand_id
1 'polypeptide(L)'
;HGLLEPCPVVRWCKECVAIINVSFKRAEGYPIDLYYLMDLSFSMKDDLNTIKNLGQDILSTLERFTKKVRIGFGSFVDKVALPYVSQVKAKKKNPCPSRSDTCQPAFSFQNILGLTDDVTEFKTRVSNQMISGNLDSPESGFDAIMQAVVCQKEIGWNNVTRILVYTSDDTFHIAGDGKLAGIFEPYDGTCHLKGSIYEGTKYDYPSVGHLARVLASNNIQLIFAVTKESVDAYKALSNLIPQSVVGELKNDSSNVVELIKEAYSKLSSTILLEHIGAPQGLDVTYQSHCTPGVDKTPWQSRGECKNVKLNQKIDFQVRLNISTCLKEKSEFFLKLQGISETLKISVETLCDCECNDFEEQSVHCNKNGTLTCGTCSCYEGYLGQRCKCQRPKDVTSDNPMDASCRQDNSSQLCSGHGSCECGVCSCHGTHRGLYCQCDDNSCARHNNLLCGGHGECDCGTCKCQTNYTGSACECSTLTDKCSTVGTLCNGRGKCQCNQCQCNQDFFGFNCSNIADPCRKFR
;
A
#
# COMPACT_ATOMS: atom_id res chain seq x y z
N HIS A 1 -27.07 0.74 -8.33
CA HIS A 1 -25.83 0.21 -7.74
C HIS A 1 -25.53 -1.18 -8.25
N GLY A 2 -24.28 -1.44 -8.62
CA GLY A 2 -23.82 -2.77 -8.97
C GLY A 2 -23.87 -3.67 -7.74
N LEU A 3 -24.37 -4.90 -7.94
CA LEU A 3 -24.32 -5.96 -6.94
C LEU A 3 -22.85 -6.22 -6.56
N LEU A 4 -22.48 -5.92 -5.31
CA LEU A 4 -21.33 -6.54 -4.65
C LEU A 4 -21.82 -7.91 -4.13
N GLU A 5 -21.66 -8.96 -4.93
CA GLU A 5 -21.91 -10.35 -4.51
C GLU A 5 -20.68 -10.97 -3.85
N PRO A 6 -20.86 -12.02 -3.02
CA PRO A 6 -21.31 -12.02 -1.62
C PRO A 6 -20.14 -11.93 -0.61
N CYS A 7 -20.44 -11.84 0.70
CA CYS A 7 -19.47 -11.87 1.81
C CYS A 7 -18.63 -13.16 1.81
N PRO A 8 -17.32 -13.10 1.54
CA PRO A 8 -16.46 -14.27 1.64
C PRO A 8 -15.95 -14.44 3.08
N VAL A 9 -16.22 -15.59 3.69
CA VAL A 9 -15.43 -16.07 4.83
C VAL A 9 -14.24 -16.81 4.25
N VAL A 10 -13.03 -16.30 4.47
CA VAL A 10 -11.80 -16.92 3.95
C VAL A 10 -11.00 -17.49 5.11
N ARG A 11 -10.78 -18.81 5.10
CA ARG A 11 -9.95 -19.55 6.06
C ARG A 11 -8.56 -19.79 5.46
N TRP A 12 -7.50 -19.57 6.25
CA TRP A 12 -6.11 -19.52 5.77
C TRP A 12 -5.20 -20.51 6.48
N CYS A 13 -4.12 -20.97 5.86
CA CYS A 13 -2.97 -21.56 6.56
C CYS A 13 -1.78 -20.58 6.57
N LYS A 14 -0.81 -20.77 7.48
CA LYS A 14 0.43 -19.97 7.55
C LYS A 14 1.17 -19.98 6.20
N GLU A 15 1.60 -18.81 5.71
CA GLU A 15 2.26 -18.59 4.40
C GLU A 15 1.39 -18.83 3.15
N CYS A 16 0.06 -18.84 3.28
CA CYS A 16 -0.83 -18.91 2.12
C CYS A 16 -1.05 -17.51 1.51
N VAL A 17 -1.25 -17.48 0.19
CA VAL A 17 -1.74 -16.32 -0.56
C VAL A 17 -3.14 -16.68 -1.06
N ALA A 18 -4.13 -15.85 -0.76
CA ALA A 18 -5.48 -15.99 -1.31
C ALA A 18 -5.84 -14.77 -2.14
N ILE A 19 -6.63 -15.02 -3.17
CA ILE A 19 -7.06 -14.01 -4.13
C ILE A 19 -8.58 -13.99 -4.13
N ILE A 20 -9.15 -12.83 -3.86
CA ILE A 20 -10.59 -12.58 -3.89
C ILE A 20 -10.89 -11.75 -5.13
N ASN A 21 -11.94 -12.10 -5.88
CA ASN A 21 -12.41 -11.29 -7.00
C ASN A 21 -13.54 -10.38 -6.52
N VAL A 22 -13.41 -9.08 -6.78
CA VAL A 22 -14.41 -8.06 -6.46
C VAL A 22 -14.88 -7.44 -7.76
N SER A 23 -16.15 -7.65 -8.10
CA SER A 23 -16.77 -7.05 -9.28
C SER A 23 -17.48 -5.75 -8.94
N PHE A 24 -17.37 -4.75 -9.81
CA PHE A 24 -18.13 -3.51 -9.72
C PHE A 24 -18.82 -3.21 -11.06
N LYS A 25 -20.09 -2.80 -11.00
CA LYS A 25 -20.83 -2.34 -12.18
C LYS A 25 -21.37 -0.94 -11.92
N ARG A 26 -20.98 0.01 -12.79
CA ARG A 26 -21.46 1.39 -12.72
C ARG A 26 -22.93 1.46 -13.14
N ALA A 27 -23.82 1.80 -12.21
CA ALA A 27 -25.25 1.93 -12.48
C ALA A 27 -25.62 3.34 -12.98
N GLU A 28 -26.75 3.43 -13.67
CA GLU A 28 -27.31 4.69 -14.18
C GLU A 28 -28.24 5.34 -13.13
N GLY A 29 -28.24 6.69 -13.10
CA GLY A 29 -29.25 7.47 -12.38
C GLY A 29 -29.18 7.43 -10.85
N TYR A 30 -27.97 7.34 -10.26
CA TYR A 30 -27.83 7.42 -8.80
C TYR A 30 -28.04 8.85 -8.28
N PRO A 31 -28.79 9.07 -7.18
CA PRO A 31 -29.07 10.42 -6.70
C PRO A 31 -27.81 11.21 -6.34
N ILE A 32 -27.87 12.52 -6.50
CA ILE A 32 -26.76 13.44 -6.23
C ILE A 32 -27.22 14.48 -5.21
N ASP A 33 -26.43 14.64 -4.15
CA ASP A 33 -26.46 15.82 -3.31
C ASP A 33 -25.29 16.72 -3.75
N LEU A 34 -25.59 17.93 -4.19
CA LEU A 34 -24.59 18.94 -4.56
C LEU A 34 -24.67 20.12 -3.59
N TYR A 35 -23.58 20.40 -2.89
CA TYR A 35 -23.48 21.57 -2.04
C TYR A 35 -22.49 22.56 -2.64
N TYR A 36 -22.98 23.75 -2.98
CA TYR A 36 -22.21 24.80 -3.63
C TYR A 36 -21.66 25.75 -2.57
N LEU A 37 -20.34 25.81 -2.46
CA LEU A 37 -19.62 26.59 -1.47
C LEU A 37 -18.88 27.73 -2.17
N MET A 38 -19.36 28.95 -1.96
CA MET A 38 -18.93 30.13 -2.71
C MET A 38 -18.17 31.12 -1.85
N ASP A 39 -17.03 31.57 -2.36
CA ASP A 39 -16.34 32.74 -1.85
C ASP A 39 -17.17 34.02 -2.11
N LEU A 40 -17.40 34.80 -1.05
CA LEU A 40 -18.08 36.10 -1.11
C LEU A 40 -17.14 37.27 -0.79
N SER A 41 -15.83 37.10 -0.96
CA SER A 41 -14.84 38.19 -1.00
C SER A 41 -15.21 39.24 -2.08
N PHE A 42 -14.67 40.45 -1.98
CA PHE A 42 -15.12 41.55 -2.85
C PHE A 42 -14.84 41.29 -4.34
N SER A 43 -13.82 40.50 -4.66
CA SER A 43 -13.43 40.17 -6.03
C SER A 43 -14.50 39.33 -6.74
N MET A 44 -15.22 38.46 -6.02
CA MET A 44 -16.28 37.58 -6.53
C MET A 44 -17.62 38.27 -6.84
N LYS A 45 -17.63 39.61 -6.97
CA LYS A 45 -18.86 40.42 -7.10
C LYS A 45 -19.61 40.15 -8.40
N ASP A 46 -18.90 40.01 -9.51
CA ASP A 46 -19.47 39.66 -10.82
C ASP A 46 -19.85 38.18 -10.88
N ASP A 47 -19.04 37.26 -10.34
CA ASP A 47 -19.39 35.84 -10.21
C ASP A 47 -20.72 35.63 -9.51
N LEU A 48 -20.96 36.37 -8.41
CA LEU A 48 -22.21 36.29 -7.66
C LEU A 48 -23.41 36.66 -8.54
N ASN A 49 -23.28 37.65 -9.44
CA ASN A 49 -24.36 38.00 -10.35
C ASN A 49 -24.61 36.90 -11.40
N THR A 50 -23.55 36.24 -11.87
CA THR A 50 -23.66 35.12 -12.80
C THR A 50 -24.32 33.91 -12.13
N ILE A 51 -23.91 33.55 -10.91
CA ILE A 51 -24.46 32.40 -10.15
C ILE A 51 -25.94 32.58 -9.81
N LYS A 52 -26.37 33.81 -9.51
CA LYS A 52 -27.80 34.14 -9.31
C LYS A 52 -28.67 33.74 -10.50
N ASN A 53 -28.11 33.82 -11.71
CA ASN A 53 -28.80 33.45 -12.94
C ASN A 53 -28.61 31.98 -13.32
N LEU A 54 -27.46 31.37 -12.98
CA LEU A 54 -27.10 30.00 -13.35
C LEU A 54 -27.66 28.90 -12.44
N GLY A 55 -28.29 29.22 -11.30
CA GLY A 55 -28.82 28.20 -10.38
C GLY A 55 -29.78 27.19 -11.04
N GLN A 56 -30.63 27.64 -11.98
CA GLN A 56 -31.51 26.75 -12.75
C GLN A 56 -30.75 25.92 -13.79
N ASP A 57 -29.69 26.47 -14.38
CA ASP A 57 -28.88 25.79 -15.40
C ASP A 57 -28.04 24.66 -14.79
N ILE A 58 -27.53 24.85 -13.56
CA ILE A 58 -26.82 23.80 -12.81
C ILE A 58 -27.74 22.60 -12.57
N LEU A 59 -28.93 22.84 -12.02
CA LEU A 59 -29.89 21.78 -11.71
C LEU A 59 -30.41 21.08 -12.96
N SER A 60 -30.86 21.83 -13.96
CA SER A 60 -31.36 21.25 -15.22
C SER A 60 -30.28 20.44 -15.95
N THR A 61 -29.01 20.83 -15.85
CA THR A 61 -27.89 20.04 -16.39
C THR A 61 -27.70 18.74 -15.64
N LEU A 62 -27.80 18.74 -14.31
CA LEU A 62 -27.62 17.55 -13.48
C LEU A 62 -28.81 16.57 -13.57
N GLU A 63 -30.03 17.09 -13.72
CA GLU A 63 -31.24 16.29 -13.94
C GLU A 63 -31.19 15.45 -15.23
N ARG A 64 -30.37 15.86 -16.22
CA ARG A 64 -30.13 15.05 -17.42
C ARG A 64 -29.31 13.79 -17.15
N PHE A 65 -28.55 13.74 -16.06
CA PHE A 65 -27.68 12.62 -15.70
C PHE A 65 -28.23 11.77 -14.55
N THR A 66 -29.04 12.36 -13.67
CA THR A 66 -29.67 11.66 -12.55
C THR A 66 -31.10 12.10 -12.33
N LYS A 67 -31.94 11.16 -11.89
CA LYS A 67 -33.38 11.39 -11.67
C LYS A 67 -33.69 12.17 -10.39
N LYS A 68 -32.73 12.28 -9.48
CA LYS A 68 -32.91 12.96 -8.17
C LYS A 68 -31.66 13.76 -7.83
N VAL A 69 -31.82 15.08 -7.78
CA VAL A 69 -30.77 16.03 -7.40
C VAL A 69 -31.27 16.84 -6.21
N ARG A 70 -30.44 17.02 -5.19
CA ARG A 70 -30.62 18.05 -4.18
C ARG A 70 -29.48 19.05 -4.25
N ILE A 71 -29.79 20.31 -4.04
CA ILE A 71 -28.80 21.39 -4.05
C ILE A 71 -28.81 22.14 -2.72
N GLY A 72 -27.64 22.56 -2.26
CA GLY A 72 -27.47 23.43 -1.10
C GLY A 72 -26.46 24.54 -1.41
N PHE A 73 -26.45 25.59 -0.58
CA PHE A 73 -25.59 26.75 -0.76
C PHE A 73 -24.97 27.19 0.57
N GLY A 74 -23.66 27.36 0.56
CA GLY A 74 -22.90 27.98 1.63
C GLY A 74 -21.98 29.07 1.10
N SER A 75 -21.59 29.98 1.98
CA SER A 75 -20.65 31.04 1.66
C SER A 75 -19.55 31.17 2.70
N PHE A 76 -18.42 31.72 2.29
CA PHE A 76 -17.29 32.01 3.17
C PHE A 76 -16.56 33.28 2.74
N VAL A 77 -15.78 33.84 3.67
CA VAL A 77 -14.84 34.96 3.44
C VAL A 77 -13.60 34.63 4.28
N ASP A 78 -13.47 35.21 5.49
CA ASP A 78 -12.37 34.91 6.39
C ASP A 78 -12.71 34.99 7.89
N LYS A 79 -11.78 34.56 8.75
CA LYS A 79 -11.79 34.76 10.19
C LYS A 79 -11.86 36.24 10.51
N VAL A 80 -12.86 36.63 11.32
CA VAL A 80 -13.13 38.04 11.68
C VAL A 80 -12.14 38.54 12.74
N ALA A 81 -10.84 38.48 12.45
CA ALA A 81 -9.72 38.87 13.29
C ALA A 81 -8.63 39.57 12.43
N LEU A 82 -7.77 40.39 13.05
CA LEU A 82 -6.56 40.86 12.36
C LEU A 82 -5.54 39.72 12.29
N PRO A 83 -4.74 39.60 11.22
CA PRO A 83 -4.62 40.54 10.09
C PRO A 83 -5.67 40.39 8.97
N TYR A 84 -6.48 39.33 8.99
CA TYR A 84 -7.34 38.96 7.86
C TYR A 84 -8.50 39.94 7.59
N VAL A 85 -9.12 40.44 8.66
CA VAL A 85 -10.25 41.39 8.57
C VAL A 85 -10.01 42.60 9.48
N SER A 86 -10.26 43.79 8.91
CA SER A 86 -10.14 45.06 9.64
C SER A 86 -11.08 45.12 10.85
N GLN A 87 -10.52 45.37 12.03
CA GLN A 87 -11.30 45.56 13.27
C GLN A 87 -11.76 47.02 13.49
N VAL A 88 -11.43 47.94 12.56
CA VAL A 88 -11.90 49.33 12.63
C VAL A 88 -13.41 49.35 12.42
N LYS A 89 -14.18 49.90 13.38
CA LYS A 89 -15.67 49.85 13.40
C LYS A 89 -16.34 50.17 12.06
N ALA A 90 -15.87 51.18 11.35
CA ALA A 90 -16.42 51.56 10.05
C ALA A 90 -16.19 50.49 8.97
N LYS A 91 -14.96 49.94 8.89
CA LYS A 91 -14.60 48.88 7.94
C LYS A 91 -15.16 47.51 8.34
N LYS A 92 -15.32 47.24 9.63
CA LYS A 92 -15.99 46.02 10.11
C LYS A 92 -17.48 46.00 9.73
N LYS A 93 -18.14 47.17 9.72
CA LYS A 93 -19.54 47.31 9.28
C LYS A 93 -19.67 47.27 7.75
N ASN A 94 -18.71 47.82 7.02
CA ASN A 94 -18.67 47.80 5.56
C ASN A 94 -17.24 47.51 5.07
N PRO A 95 -16.89 46.23 4.82
CA PRO A 95 -15.52 45.85 4.46
C PRO A 95 -15.12 46.20 3.03
N CYS A 96 -16.08 46.63 2.18
CA CYS A 96 -15.84 47.03 0.80
C CYS A 96 -14.60 47.95 0.65
N PRO A 97 -13.80 47.80 -0.42
CA PRO A 97 -12.66 48.68 -0.70
C PRO A 97 -13.09 50.15 -0.82
N SER A 98 -14.10 50.41 -1.66
CA SER A 98 -14.71 51.74 -1.82
C SER A 98 -15.82 51.98 -0.81
N ARG A 99 -15.95 53.24 -0.35
CA ARG A 99 -17.06 53.66 0.52
C ARG A 99 -18.40 53.82 -0.20
N SER A 100 -18.39 53.87 -1.53
CA SER A 100 -19.61 53.94 -2.36
C SER A 100 -20.33 52.60 -2.45
N ASP A 101 -19.59 51.49 -2.32
CA ASP A 101 -20.15 50.14 -2.33
C ASP A 101 -20.64 49.76 -0.93
N THR A 102 -21.69 48.94 -0.89
CA THR A 102 -22.24 48.40 0.36
C THR A 102 -21.97 46.89 0.40
N CYS A 103 -21.11 46.47 1.32
CA CYS A 103 -20.82 45.07 1.61
C CYS A 103 -21.52 44.65 2.90
N GLN A 104 -21.85 43.36 3.00
CA GLN A 104 -22.16 42.78 4.30
C GLN A 104 -20.89 42.66 5.17
N PRO A 105 -21.01 42.61 6.51
CA PRO A 105 -19.86 42.36 7.39
C PRO A 105 -19.18 41.03 7.06
N ALA A 106 -17.86 40.96 7.27
CA ALA A 106 -17.10 39.73 7.09
C ALA A 106 -17.51 38.63 8.07
N PHE A 107 -17.36 37.38 7.63
CA PHE A 107 -17.70 36.17 8.37
C PHE A 107 -16.84 35.01 7.86
N SER A 108 -16.65 33.98 8.69
CA SER A 108 -15.84 32.82 8.30
C SER A 108 -16.62 31.87 7.39
N PHE A 109 -17.72 31.31 7.88
CA PHE A 109 -18.59 30.45 7.07
C PHE A 109 -20.06 30.60 7.45
N GLN A 110 -20.93 30.54 6.45
CA GLN A 110 -22.38 30.53 6.61
C GLN A 110 -23.02 29.43 5.75
N ASN A 111 -23.84 28.59 6.37
CA ASN A 111 -24.77 27.69 5.70
C ASN A 111 -26.08 28.45 5.41
N ILE A 112 -26.22 28.93 4.18
CA ILE A 112 -27.37 29.75 3.75
C ILE A 112 -28.58 28.87 3.44
N LEU A 113 -28.35 27.72 2.80
CA LEU A 113 -29.38 26.77 2.41
C LEU A 113 -28.84 25.35 2.54
N GLY A 114 -29.43 24.58 3.46
CA GLY A 114 -29.23 23.13 3.51
C GLY A 114 -29.76 22.45 2.25
N LEU A 115 -29.31 21.23 1.99
CA LEU A 115 -29.66 20.49 0.78
C LEU A 115 -31.18 20.35 0.63
N THR A 116 -31.72 20.79 -0.51
CA THR A 116 -33.15 20.75 -0.84
C THR A 116 -33.35 20.37 -2.31
N ASP A 117 -34.52 19.83 -2.65
CA ASP A 117 -34.97 19.65 -4.03
C ASP A 117 -35.70 20.89 -4.58
N ASP A 118 -35.95 21.90 -3.74
CA ASP A 118 -36.57 23.17 -4.16
C ASP A 118 -35.56 24.13 -4.81
N VAL A 119 -35.55 24.10 -6.14
CA VAL A 119 -34.76 25.00 -6.99
C VAL A 119 -35.11 26.48 -6.79
N THR A 120 -36.39 26.77 -6.54
CA THR A 120 -36.85 28.15 -6.38
C THR A 120 -36.32 28.74 -5.08
N GLU A 121 -36.30 27.94 -4.01
CA GLU A 121 -35.67 28.36 -2.75
C GLU A 121 -34.18 28.63 -2.94
N PHE A 122 -33.45 27.74 -3.63
CA PHE A 122 -32.04 27.97 -3.96
C PHE A 122 -31.82 29.30 -4.66
N LYS A 123 -32.57 29.56 -5.74
CA LYS A 123 -32.45 30.80 -6.50
C LYS A 123 -32.72 32.03 -5.62
N THR A 124 -33.77 32.00 -4.80
CA THR A 124 -34.13 33.11 -3.92
C THR A 124 -33.06 33.36 -2.86
N ARG A 125 -32.56 32.30 -2.21
CA ARG A 125 -31.53 32.39 -1.16
C ARG A 125 -30.21 32.94 -1.69
N VAL A 126 -29.78 32.50 -2.87
CA VAL A 126 -28.58 32.97 -3.56
C VAL A 126 -28.76 34.41 -4.05
N SER A 127 -29.92 34.75 -4.60
CA SER A 127 -30.24 36.11 -5.07
C SER A 127 -30.17 37.16 -3.97
N ASN A 128 -30.52 36.77 -2.75
CA ASN A 128 -30.48 37.61 -1.56
C ASN A 128 -29.07 37.79 -0.96
N GLN A 129 -28.06 37.06 -1.45
CA GLN A 129 -26.69 37.23 -0.98
C GLN A 129 -26.09 38.54 -1.50
N MET A 130 -25.25 39.15 -0.65
CA MET A 130 -24.46 40.34 -0.95
C MET A 130 -22.98 40.03 -0.83
N ILE A 131 -22.13 40.82 -1.48
CA ILE A 131 -20.68 40.63 -1.36
C ILE A 131 -20.16 41.16 -0.02
N SER A 132 -19.03 40.62 0.41
CA SER A 132 -18.30 40.99 1.62
C SER A 132 -16.88 41.44 1.24
N GLY A 133 -15.96 41.39 2.20
CA GLY A 133 -14.54 41.59 1.94
C GLY A 133 -13.67 41.35 3.18
N ASN A 134 -12.39 41.11 2.91
CA ASN A 134 -11.27 40.91 3.82
C ASN A 134 -10.13 41.89 3.47
N LEU A 135 -8.97 41.74 4.09
CA LEU A 135 -7.80 42.62 3.92
C LEU A 135 -6.67 41.96 3.14
N ASP A 136 -6.37 40.70 3.45
CA ASP A 136 -5.39 39.89 2.73
C ASP A 136 -6.03 39.12 1.59
N SER A 137 -5.22 38.35 0.87
CA SER A 137 -5.63 37.63 -0.33
C SER A 137 -6.16 36.22 -0.03
N PRO A 138 -5.48 35.37 0.77
CA PRO A 138 -5.98 34.01 1.02
C PRO A 138 -7.27 34.03 1.83
N GLU A 139 -8.16 33.07 1.56
CA GLU A 139 -9.49 33.02 2.20
C GLU A 139 -9.63 31.85 3.17
N SER A 140 -10.68 31.87 4.01
CA SER A 140 -11.01 30.80 4.96
C SER A 140 -11.72 29.58 4.35
N GLY A 141 -11.42 29.26 3.09
CA GLY A 141 -12.07 28.18 2.36
C GLY A 141 -12.02 26.82 3.06
N PHE A 142 -10.92 26.50 3.77
CA PHE A 142 -10.77 25.23 4.46
C PHE A 142 -11.68 25.08 5.69
N ASP A 143 -11.92 26.16 6.44
CA ASP A 143 -12.90 26.17 7.53
C ASP A 143 -14.29 25.84 7.00
N ALA A 144 -14.63 26.46 5.86
CA ALA A 144 -15.92 26.33 5.22
C ALA A 144 -16.15 24.91 4.67
N ILE A 145 -15.15 24.33 3.99
CA ILE A 145 -15.19 22.93 3.54
C ILE A 145 -15.36 22.01 4.75
N MET A 146 -14.56 22.22 5.80
CA MET A 146 -14.58 21.36 6.98
C MET A 146 -15.95 21.38 7.67
N GLN A 147 -16.50 22.56 7.94
CA GLN A 147 -17.84 22.70 8.54
C GLN A 147 -18.94 22.11 7.65
N ALA A 148 -18.91 22.34 6.34
CA ALA A 148 -19.87 21.76 5.41
C ALA A 148 -19.82 20.22 5.38
N VAL A 149 -18.65 19.62 5.65
CA VAL A 149 -18.48 18.17 5.71
C VAL A 149 -18.89 17.60 7.06
N VAL A 150 -18.48 18.19 8.19
CA VAL A 150 -18.74 17.60 9.52
C VAL A 150 -20.14 17.88 10.04
N CYS A 151 -20.78 18.98 9.64
CA CYS A 151 -22.15 19.35 10.02
C CYS A 151 -23.20 18.61 9.19
N GLN A 152 -23.17 17.28 9.23
CA GLN A 152 -24.00 16.40 8.39
C GLN A 152 -25.50 16.70 8.52
N LYS A 153 -25.97 17.07 9.72
CA LYS A 153 -27.38 17.31 10.01
C LYS A 153 -27.85 18.68 9.50
N GLU A 154 -27.05 19.71 9.71
CA GLU A 154 -27.35 21.10 9.35
C GLU A 154 -27.28 21.30 7.83
N ILE A 155 -26.33 20.64 7.17
CA ILE A 155 -26.23 20.63 5.71
C ILE A 155 -27.27 19.67 5.10
N GLY A 156 -27.55 18.53 5.77
CA GLY A 156 -28.58 17.58 5.37
C GLY A 156 -28.12 16.56 4.32
N TRP A 157 -26.88 16.07 4.43
CA TRP A 157 -26.30 15.08 3.51
C TRP A 157 -27.02 13.72 3.61
N ASN A 158 -27.50 13.20 2.48
CA ASN A 158 -28.02 11.84 2.38
C ASN A 158 -26.92 10.82 2.09
N ASN A 159 -27.24 9.54 2.22
CA ASN A 159 -26.32 8.46 1.83
C ASN A 159 -26.34 8.22 0.31
N VAL A 160 -26.00 9.26 -0.46
CA VAL A 160 -26.01 9.29 -1.93
C VAL A 160 -24.65 9.79 -2.44
N THR A 161 -24.50 10.06 -3.75
CA THR A 161 -23.26 10.72 -4.24
C THR A 161 -23.23 12.14 -3.70
N ARG A 162 -22.20 12.47 -2.93
CA ARG A 162 -22.05 13.78 -2.29
C ARG A 162 -20.95 14.57 -3.00
N ILE A 163 -21.31 15.71 -3.56
CA ILE A 163 -20.41 16.59 -4.29
C ILE A 163 -20.37 17.95 -3.60
N LEU A 164 -19.17 18.38 -3.22
CA LEU A 164 -18.92 19.72 -2.73
C LEU A 164 -18.23 20.51 -3.84
N VAL A 165 -18.86 21.58 -4.32
CA VAL A 165 -18.25 22.50 -5.29
C VAL A 165 -17.71 23.68 -4.52
N TYR A 166 -16.39 23.88 -4.57
CA TYR A 166 -15.69 25.01 -3.98
C TYR A 166 -15.35 26.02 -5.08
N THR A 167 -15.80 27.26 -4.94
CA THR A 167 -15.50 28.34 -5.89
C THR A 167 -14.84 29.52 -5.20
N SER A 168 -13.72 29.97 -5.77
CA SER A 168 -12.95 31.15 -5.33
C SER A 168 -12.00 31.57 -6.45
N ASP A 169 -11.66 32.84 -6.50
CA ASP A 169 -10.66 33.40 -7.40
C ASP A 169 -9.28 33.58 -6.75
N ASP A 170 -9.15 33.35 -5.44
CA ASP A 170 -7.90 33.48 -4.69
C ASP A 170 -7.44 32.14 -4.06
N THR A 171 -6.34 32.22 -3.32
CA THR A 171 -5.69 31.16 -2.56
C THR A 171 -6.41 30.91 -1.22
N PHE A 172 -5.85 30.02 -0.40
CA PHE A 172 -6.49 29.54 0.82
C PHE A 172 -5.52 29.59 2.01
N HIS A 173 -6.06 29.89 3.18
CA HIS A 173 -5.33 29.73 4.44
C HIS A 173 -5.19 28.27 4.86
N ILE A 174 -4.08 27.96 5.54
CA ILE A 174 -3.76 26.62 6.05
C ILE A 174 -3.46 26.64 7.55
N ALA A 175 -3.51 25.47 8.18
CA ALA A 175 -3.09 25.31 9.58
C ALA A 175 -1.72 25.95 9.86
N GLY A 176 -1.65 26.76 10.91
CA GLY A 176 -0.51 27.60 11.27
C GLY A 176 -0.73 29.08 10.99
N ASP A 177 -1.54 29.43 9.98
CA ASP A 177 -1.79 30.83 9.61
C ASP A 177 -2.55 31.59 10.69
N GLY A 178 -3.45 30.91 11.43
CA GLY A 178 -4.23 31.45 12.55
C GLY A 178 -3.36 32.06 13.66
N LYS A 179 -2.10 31.63 13.76
CA LYS A 179 -1.15 32.13 14.75
C LYS A 179 -0.92 33.64 14.64
N LEU A 180 -1.03 34.21 13.44
CA LEU A 180 -0.92 35.66 13.22
C LEU A 180 -2.04 36.45 13.92
N ALA A 181 -3.22 35.85 14.06
CA ALA A 181 -4.36 36.40 14.79
C ALA A 181 -4.42 36.00 16.26
N GLY A 182 -3.39 35.30 16.77
CA GLY A 182 -3.39 34.74 18.13
C GLY A 182 -4.29 33.52 18.28
N ILE A 183 -4.66 32.86 17.18
CA ILE A 183 -5.49 31.65 17.17
C ILE A 183 -4.56 30.44 16.95
N PHE A 184 -4.31 29.68 18.01
CA PHE A 184 -3.34 28.57 17.99
C PHE A 184 -3.96 27.22 18.36
N GLU A 185 -5.24 27.18 18.73
CA GLU A 185 -5.95 25.94 19.05
C GLU A 185 -6.20 25.16 17.74
N PRO A 186 -5.64 23.93 17.58
CA PRO A 186 -5.85 23.16 16.37
C PRO A 186 -7.32 22.83 16.14
N TYR A 187 -7.73 22.78 14.88
CA TYR A 187 -9.10 22.42 14.52
C TYR A 187 -9.47 21.00 15.00
N ASP A 188 -10.57 20.87 15.73
CA ASP A 188 -10.96 19.61 16.40
C ASP A 188 -11.69 18.60 15.51
N GLY A 189 -12.10 19.00 14.30
CA GLY A 189 -12.76 18.12 13.33
C GLY A 189 -14.25 17.90 13.60
N THR A 190 -14.88 18.75 14.40
CA THR A 190 -16.30 18.63 14.79
C THR A 190 -17.14 19.81 14.30
N CYS A 191 -18.47 19.64 14.30
CA CYS A 191 -19.40 20.67 13.86
C CYS A 191 -19.56 21.77 14.91
N HIS A 192 -19.43 23.03 14.47
CA HIS A 192 -19.51 24.24 15.31
C HIS A 192 -20.48 25.28 14.76
N LEU A 193 -21.39 24.89 13.87
CA LEU A 193 -22.45 25.78 13.40
C LEU A 193 -23.38 26.17 14.56
N LYS A 194 -23.48 27.47 14.82
CA LYS A 194 -24.51 28.05 15.70
C LYS A 194 -25.68 28.48 14.82
N GLY A 195 -26.61 27.57 14.59
CA GLY A 195 -27.66 27.75 13.58
C GLY A 195 -27.05 27.65 12.18
N SER A 196 -26.95 28.76 11.47
CA SER A 196 -26.40 28.83 10.11
C SER A 196 -24.98 29.39 10.03
N ILE A 197 -24.38 29.82 11.15
CA ILE A 197 -23.13 30.59 11.14
C ILE A 197 -22.04 29.86 11.91
N TYR A 198 -20.83 29.83 11.35
CA TYR A 198 -19.62 29.40 12.03
C TYR A 198 -18.72 30.60 12.34
N GLU A 199 -18.38 30.75 13.62
CA GLU A 199 -17.43 31.75 14.10
C GLU A 199 -16.03 31.13 14.16
N GLY A 200 -15.18 31.43 13.17
CA GLY A 200 -13.89 30.78 12.98
C GLY A 200 -12.76 31.22 13.93
N THR A 201 -13.01 32.09 14.91
CA THR A 201 -11.94 32.68 15.75
C THR A 201 -11.50 31.81 16.92
N LYS A 202 -12.19 30.69 17.19
CA LYS A 202 -11.82 29.77 18.29
C LYS A 202 -10.71 28.80 17.90
N TYR A 203 -10.70 28.33 16.66
CA TYR A 203 -9.80 27.30 16.16
C TYR A 203 -8.99 27.83 14.98
N ASP A 204 -7.76 27.36 14.84
CA ASP A 204 -6.91 27.58 13.67
C ASP A 204 -7.53 26.92 12.43
N TYR A 205 -7.03 27.28 11.24
CA TYR A 205 -7.47 26.66 9.98
C TYR A 205 -7.13 25.16 9.97
N PRO A 206 -7.93 24.33 9.27
CA PRO A 206 -7.63 22.91 9.11
C PRO A 206 -6.32 22.67 8.34
N SER A 207 -5.62 21.58 8.66
CA SER A 207 -4.49 21.12 7.84
C SER A 207 -4.98 20.34 6.62
N VAL A 208 -4.18 20.32 5.55
CA VAL A 208 -4.50 19.58 4.32
C VAL A 208 -4.76 18.09 4.60
N GLY A 209 -3.92 17.46 5.44
CA GLY A 209 -4.11 16.06 5.83
C GLY A 209 -5.38 15.83 6.64
N HIS A 210 -5.76 16.79 7.50
CA HIS A 210 -7.02 16.70 8.24
C HIS A 210 -8.23 16.78 7.28
N LEU A 211 -8.17 17.72 6.33
CA LEU A 211 -9.19 17.89 5.29
C LEU A 211 -9.37 16.61 4.45
N ALA A 212 -8.27 16.04 3.95
CA ALA A 212 -8.27 14.82 3.16
C ALA A 212 -8.92 13.64 3.91
N ARG A 213 -8.59 13.46 5.19
CA ARG A 213 -9.17 12.41 6.05
C ARG A 213 -10.67 12.61 6.23
N VAL A 214 -11.10 13.82 6.56
CA VAL A 214 -12.51 14.12 6.87
C VAL A 214 -13.38 13.98 5.62
N LEU A 215 -12.94 14.48 4.46
CA LEU A 215 -13.61 14.28 3.18
C LEU A 215 -13.77 12.80 2.82
N ALA A 216 -12.68 12.02 2.91
CA ALA A 216 -12.70 10.59 2.61
C ALA A 216 -13.60 9.79 3.56
N SER A 217 -13.60 10.13 4.86
CA SER A 217 -14.45 9.47 5.85
C SER A 217 -15.94 9.72 5.62
N ASN A 218 -16.30 10.88 5.07
CA ASN A 218 -17.68 11.29 4.80
C ASN A 218 -18.12 11.04 3.34
N ASN A 219 -17.28 10.42 2.51
CA ASN A 219 -17.54 10.14 1.09
C ASN A 219 -17.93 11.38 0.28
N ILE A 220 -17.32 12.53 0.57
CA ILE A 220 -17.58 13.78 -0.16
C ILE A 220 -16.50 13.99 -1.22
N GLN A 221 -16.94 14.14 -2.46
CA GLN A 221 -16.08 14.44 -3.60
C GLN A 221 -15.96 15.95 -3.76
N LEU A 222 -14.73 16.45 -3.86
CA LEU A 222 -14.45 17.88 -3.87
C LEU A 222 -14.12 18.37 -5.28
N ILE A 223 -14.82 19.40 -5.74
CA ILE A 223 -14.55 20.07 -7.02
C ILE A 223 -14.03 21.46 -6.69
N PHE A 224 -12.76 21.72 -6.97
CA PHE A 224 -12.20 23.06 -6.95
C PHE A 224 -12.45 23.73 -8.30
N ALA A 225 -13.34 24.71 -8.35
CA ALA A 225 -13.54 25.56 -9.52
C ALA A 225 -12.91 26.92 -9.21
N VAL A 226 -11.71 27.15 -9.74
CA VAL A 226 -10.88 28.30 -9.38
C VAL A 226 -10.34 29.00 -10.60
N THR A 227 -10.10 30.30 -10.50
CA THR A 227 -9.57 31.09 -11.62
C THR A 227 -8.16 30.64 -12.01
N LYS A 228 -7.79 30.94 -13.25
CA LYS A 228 -6.54 30.51 -13.88
C LYS A 228 -5.29 30.77 -13.04
N GLU A 229 -5.25 31.88 -12.31
CA GLU A 229 -4.11 32.31 -11.51
C GLU A 229 -3.84 31.36 -10.34
N SER A 230 -4.90 30.79 -9.76
CA SER A 230 -4.83 29.91 -8.59
C SER A 230 -4.82 28.42 -8.95
N VAL A 231 -5.14 28.04 -10.20
CA VAL A 231 -5.28 26.64 -10.65
C VAL A 231 -4.11 25.74 -10.24
N ASP A 232 -2.86 26.18 -10.36
CA ASP A 232 -1.71 25.32 -10.09
C ASP A 232 -1.53 25.02 -8.60
N ALA A 233 -1.86 25.97 -7.71
CA ALA A 233 -1.87 25.75 -6.27
C ALA A 233 -2.93 24.70 -5.90
N TYR A 234 -4.14 24.82 -6.45
CA TYR A 234 -5.21 23.85 -6.20
C TYR A 234 -4.95 22.49 -6.85
N LYS A 235 -4.22 22.41 -7.97
CA LYS A 235 -3.75 21.11 -8.53
C LYS A 235 -2.79 20.41 -7.57
N ALA A 236 -1.85 21.15 -6.99
CA ALA A 236 -0.93 20.59 -5.98
C ALA A 236 -1.70 20.09 -4.76
N LEU A 237 -2.70 20.84 -4.30
CA LEU A 237 -3.60 20.44 -3.22
C LEU A 237 -4.42 19.19 -3.60
N SER A 238 -4.97 19.15 -4.81
CA SER A 238 -5.81 18.06 -5.29
C SER A 238 -5.04 16.73 -5.38
N ASN A 239 -3.74 16.76 -5.62
CA ASN A 239 -2.89 15.56 -5.55
C ASN A 239 -2.80 14.94 -4.15
N LEU A 240 -3.03 15.74 -3.09
CA LEU A 240 -3.01 15.30 -1.70
C LEU A 240 -4.39 14.90 -1.17
N ILE A 241 -5.46 15.40 -1.80
CA ILE A 241 -6.85 15.14 -1.41
C ILE A 241 -7.45 14.09 -2.35
N PRO A 242 -7.75 12.87 -1.87
CA PRO A 242 -8.36 11.85 -2.71
C PRO A 242 -9.73 12.31 -3.22
N GLN A 243 -10.09 11.89 -4.43
CA GLN A 243 -11.36 12.22 -5.09
C GLN A 243 -11.66 13.72 -5.18
N SER A 244 -10.61 14.52 -5.31
CA SER A 244 -10.73 15.91 -5.69
C SER A 244 -10.41 16.11 -7.16
N VAL A 245 -11.04 17.10 -7.77
CA VAL A 245 -10.74 17.55 -9.13
C VAL A 245 -10.67 19.06 -9.17
N VAL A 246 -9.79 19.57 -10.03
CA VAL A 246 -9.64 21.00 -10.27
C VAL A 246 -10.15 21.31 -11.67
N GLY A 247 -10.98 22.33 -11.78
CA GLY A 247 -11.41 22.93 -13.04
C GLY A 247 -11.07 24.41 -13.06
N GLU A 248 -10.67 24.91 -14.24
CA GLU A 248 -10.43 26.33 -14.46
C GLU A 248 -11.77 27.06 -14.61
N LEU A 249 -12.07 27.92 -13.65
CA LEU A 249 -13.22 28.81 -13.66
C LEU A 249 -12.85 30.07 -14.44
N LYS A 250 -13.72 30.51 -15.34
CA LYS A 250 -13.61 31.84 -15.93
C LYS A 250 -13.88 32.90 -14.88
N ASN A 251 -13.27 34.07 -15.02
CA ASN A 251 -13.41 35.18 -14.07
C ASN A 251 -14.86 35.66 -13.85
N ASP A 252 -15.81 35.30 -14.73
CA ASP A 252 -17.22 35.64 -14.59
C ASP A 252 -18.09 34.45 -14.13
N SER A 253 -17.46 33.31 -13.80
CA SER A 253 -18.11 32.03 -13.48
C SER A 253 -19.02 31.45 -14.56
N SER A 254 -18.97 31.93 -15.81
CA SER A 254 -19.91 31.53 -16.88
C SER A 254 -19.80 30.05 -17.29
N ASN A 255 -18.67 29.39 -17.03
CA ASN A 255 -18.43 27.99 -17.38
C ASN A 255 -18.64 26.99 -16.23
N VAL A 256 -19.12 27.44 -15.06
CA VAL A 256 -19.25 26.59 -13.85
C VAL A 256 -20.12 25.35 -14.09
N VAL A 257 -21.19 25.47 -14.89
CA VAL A 257 -22.10 24.36 -15.19
C VAL A 257 -21.39 23.24 -15.95
N GLU A 258 -20.62 23.60 -16.98
CA GLU A 258 -19.86 22.63 -17.76
C GLU A 258 -18.72 22.02 -16.93
N LEU A 259 -18.08 22.83 -16.09
CA LEU A 259 -17.04 22.37 -15.17
C LEU A 259 -17.58 21.30 -14.20
N ILE A 260 -18.74 21.53 -13.58
CA ILE A 260 -19.39 20.55 -12.69
C ILE A 260 -19.70 19.26 -13.46
N LYS A 261 -20.19 19.36 -14.70
CA LYS A 261 -20.50 18.21 -15.55
C LYS A 261 -19.25 17.40 -15.91
N GLU A 262 -18.17 18.05 -16.32
CA GLU A 262 -16.89 17.40 -16.63
C GLU A 262 -16.27 16.76 -15.39
N ALA A 263 -16.26 17.48 -14.26
CA ALA A 263 -15.79 17.01 -12.98
C ALA A 263 -16.57 15.78 -12.50
N TYR A 264 -17.91 15.82 -12.57
CA TYR A 264 -18.75 14.68 -12.27
C TYR A 264 -18.45 13.49 -13.18
N SER A 265 -18.30 13.70 -14.49
CA SER A 265 -17.97 12.64 -15.44
C SER A 265 -16.61 11.99 -15.12
N LYS A 266 -15.60 12.79 -14.76
CA LYS A 266 -14.27 12.33 -14.37
C LYS A 266 -14.26 11.56 -13.04
N LEU A 267 -14.95 12.09 -12.02
CA LEU A 267 -15.07 11.46 -10.71
C LEU A 267 -15.85 10.15 -10.80
N SER A 268 -17.01 10.16 -11.46
CA SER A 268 -17.87 8.97 -11.60
C SER A 268 -17.30 7.88 -12.51
N SER A 269 -16.31 8.21 -13.35
CA SER A 269 -15.61 7.24 -14.21
C SER A 269 -14.31 6.72 -13.59
N THR A 270 -13.86 7.28 -12.47
CA THR A 270 -12.66 6.85 -11.75
C THR A 270 -13.06 6.03 -10.53
N ILE A 271 -12.76 4.73 -10.56
CA ILE A 271 -13.11 3.79 -9.48
C ILE A 271 -11.85 3.42 -8.72
N LEU A 272 -11.86 3.69 -7.41
CA LEU A 272 -10.76 3.44 -6.49
C LEU A 272 -11.21 2.48 -5.40
N LEU A 273 -10.55 1.33 -5.27
CA LEU A 273 -10.81 0.29 -4.28
C LEU A 273 -9.68 0.25 -3.24
N GLU A 274 -10.04 0.43 -1.98
CA GLU A 274 -9.11 0.45 -0.84
C GLU A 274 -9.66 -0.41 0.31
N HIS A 275 -8.84 -0.61 1.34
CA HIS A 275 -9.23 -1.32 2.56
C HIS A 275 -9.18 -0.40 3.79
N ILE A 276 -10.01 -0.72 4.79
CA ILE A 276 -10.05 -0.02 6.07
C ILE A 276 -9.96 -1.07 7.18
N GLY A 277 -9.05 -0.84 8.13
CA GLY A 277 -8.92 -1.65 9.34
C GLY A 277 -8.29 -3.03 9.11
N ALA A 278 -7.39 -3.18 8.12
CA ALA A 278 -6.66 -4.42 7.96
C ALA A 278 -5.80 -4.73 9.21
N PRO A 279 -5.82 -5.97 9.73
CA PRO A 279 -5.05 -6.35 10.90
C PRO A 279 -3.55 -6.33 10.63
N GLN A 280 -2.75 -6.12 11.69
CA GLN A 280 -1.29 -6.12 11.58
C GLN A 280 -0.79 -7.49 11.08
N GLY A 281 0.14 -7.48 10.13
CA GLY A 281 0.69 -8.71 9.53
C GLY A 281 -0.05 -9.21 8.29
N LEU A 282 -1.21 -8.61 7.95
CA LEU A 282 -1.93 -8.83 6.69
C LEU A 282 -1.55 -7.73 5.67
N ASP A 283 -0.89 -8.15 4.59
CA ASP A 283 -0.62 -7.31 3.43
C ASP A 283 -1.73 -7.49 2.39
N VAL A 284 -2.25 -6.37 1.88
CA VAL A 284 -3.39 -6.33 0.95
C VAL A 284 -2.96 -5.60 -0.31
N THR A 285 -2.92 -6.32 -1.43
CA THR A 285 -2.54 -5.79 -2.74
C THR A 285 -3.63 -6.03 -3.76
N TYR A 286 -3.66 -5.20 -4.80
CA TYR A 286 -4.74 -5.13 -5.76
C TYR A 286 -4.23 -5.22 -7.19
N GLN A 287 -4.99 -5.89 -8.04
CA GLN A 287 -4.78 -5.92 -9.47
C GLN A 287 -6.11 -5.57 -10.16
N SER A 288 -6.13 -4.46 -10.88
CA SER A 288 -7.30 -3.95 -11.59
C SER A 288 -7.45 -4.57 -12.98
N HIS A 289 -8.68 -4.97 -13.31
CA HIS A 289 -9.11 -5.39 -14.64
C HIS A 289 -10.26 -4.47 -15.12
N CYS A 290 -9.88 -3.33 -15.70
CA CYS A 290 -10.81 -2.25 -16.05
C CYS A 290 -11.56 -2.48 -17.36
N THR A 291 -10.97 -3.21 -18.30
CA THR A 291 -11.56 -3.49 -19.61
C THR A 291 -11.41 -4.97 -19.95
N PRO A 292 -12.50 -5.65 -20.34
CA PRO A 292 -12.43 -7.06 -20.74
C PRO A 292 -11.45 -7.26 -21.89
N GLY A 293 -10.45 -8.13 -21.71
CA GLY A 293 -9.48 -8.50 -22.75
C GLY A 293 -8.24 -7.60 -22.87
N VAL A 294 -8.07 -6.63 -21.98
CA VAL A 294 -6.83 -5.82 -21.85
C VAL A 294 -5.98 -6.34 -20.70
N ASP A 295 -4.66 -6.18 -20.79
CA ASP A 295 -3.70 -6.64 -19.79
C ASP A 295 -4.02 -6.14 -18.38
N LYS A 296 -3.79 -7.01 -17.42
CA LYS A 296 -3.96 -6.73 -15.99
C LYS A 296 -2.91 -5.72 -15.55
N THR A 297 -3.31 -4.77 -14.71
CA THR A 297 -2.36 -3.87 -14.05
C THR A 297 -1.42 -4.68 -13.13
N PRO A 298 -0.19 -4.20 -12.87
CA PRO A 298 0.66 -4.79 -11.84
C PRO A 298 0.00 -4.71 -10.46
N TRP A 299 0.47 -5.53 -9.51
CA TRP A 299 -0.01 -5.48 -8.12
C TRP A 299 0.35 -4.13 -7.49
N GLN A 300 -0.67 -3.45 -6.96
CA GLN A 300 -0.57 -2.12 -6.36
C GLN A 300 -1.17 -2.11 -4.96
N SER A 301 -0.90 -1.04 -4.19
CA SER A 301 -1.46 -0.83 -2.85
C SER A 301 -2.96 -0.47 -2.85
N ARG A 302 -3.51 -0.12 -4.02
CA ARG A 302 -4.94 0.16 -4.21
C ARG A 302 -5.39 -0.31 -5.59
N GLY A 303 -6.68 -0.63 -5.73
CA GLY A 303 -7.29 -0.90 -7.03
C GLY A 303 -7.69 0.41 -7.69
N GLU A 304 -7.25 0.65 -8.93
CA GLU A 304 -7.58 1.85 -9.70
C GLU A 304 -8.05 1.52 -11.11
N CYS A 305 -9.18 2.09 -11.52
CA CYS A 305 -9.69 2.07 -12.89
C CYS A 305 -10.17 3.46 -13.31
N LYS A 306 -9.73 3.92 -14.48
CA LYS A 306 -10.12 5.22 -15.06
C LYS A 306 -11.04 5.03 -16.26
N ASN A 307 -11.82 6.06 -16.57
CA ASN A 307 -12.68 6.12 -17.75
C ASN A 307 -13.71 4.98 -17.84
N VAL A 308 -14.21 4.50 -16.70
CA VAL A 308 -15.22 3.45 -16.62
C VAL A 308 -16.57 3.99 -17.10
N LYS A 309 -17.12 3.40 -18.16
CA LYS A 309 -18.39 3.82 -18.78
C LYS A 309 -19.60 3.37 -17.96
N LEU A 310 -20.74 4.01 -18.18
CA LEU A 310 -22.02 3.57 -17.62
C LEU A 310 -22.31 2.13 -18.06
N ASN A 311 -22.88 1.33 -17.15
CA ASN A 311 -23.19 -0.10 -17.33
C ASN A 311 -21.99 -1.02 -17.61
N GLN A 312 -20.75 -0.49 -17.63
CA GLN A 312 -19.55 -1.30 -17.71
C GLN A 312 -19.32 -2.04 -16.39
N LYS A 313 -19.01 -3.33 -16.49
CA LYS A 313 -18.53 -4.16 -15.38
C LYS A 313 -16.99 -4.13 -15.39
N ILE A 314 -16.41 -3.95 -14.22
CA ILE A 314 -14.96 -4.05 -13.97
C ILE A 314 -14.71 -5.04 -12.84
N ASP A 315 -13.54 -5.65 -12.82
CA ASP A 315 -13.17 -6.65 -11.84
C ASP A 315 -11.83 -6.28 -11.18
N PHE A 316 -11.73 -6.46 -9.88
CA PHE A 316 -10.51 -6.31 -9.11
C PHE A 316 -10.13 -7.66 -8.51
N GLN A 317 -8.86 -8.04 -8.63
CA GLN A 317 -8.30 -9.15 -7.87
C GLN A 317 -7.60 -8.58 -6.64
N VAL A 318 -8.05 -8.98 -5.46
CA VAL A 318 -7.50 -8.56 -4.17
C VAL A 318 -6.70 -9.72 -3.63
N ARG A 319 -5.39 -9.55 -3.55
CA ARG A 319 -4.46 -10.51 -2.98
C ARG A 319 -4.24 -10.15 -1.52
N LEU A 320 -4.49 -11.14 -0.69
CA LEU A 320 -4.25 -11.09 0.74
C LEU A 320 -3.03 -11.97 1.02
N ASN A 321 -2.06 -11.45 1.76
CA ASN A 321 -0.84 -12.18 2.13
C ASN A 321 -0.61 -12.00 3.63
N ILE A 322 -0.49 -13.09 4.36
CA ILE A 322 -0.38 -13.05 5.81
C ILE A 322 0.93 -13.68 6.29
N SER A 323 1.70 -12.89 7.02
CA SER A 323 3.03 -13.28 7.51
C SER A 323 3.00 -13.89 8.91
N THR A 324 1.93 -13.65 9.68
CA THR A 324 1.84 -14.04 11.08
C THR A 324 0.47 -14.62 11.40
N CYS A 325 0.43 -15.52 12.38
CA CYS A 325 -0.81 -16.12 12.86
C CYS A 325 -1.61 -15.10 13.67
N LEU A 326 -2.88 -14.90 13.30
CA LEU A 326 -3.80 -14.09 14.08
C LEU A 326 -4.26 -14.92 15.28
N LYS A 327 -4.29 -14.30 16.46
CA LYS A 327 -4.79 -14.94 17.68
C LYS A 327 -6.29 -15.21 17.62
N GLU A 328 -7.03 -14.31 16.97
CA GLU A 328 -8.48 -14.34 16.87
C GLU A 328 -8.92 -13.94 15.46
N LYS A 329 -10.15 -14.32 15.12
CA LYS A 329 -10.81 -13.91 13.89
C LYS A 329 -10.86 -12.39 13.81
N SER A 330 -10.29 -11.83 12.74
CA SER A 330 -10.22 -10.39 12.50
C SER A 330 -11.10 -10.00 11.32
N GLU A 331 -11.63 -8.78 11.33
CA GLU A 331 -12.51 -8.27 10.28
C GLU A 331 -11.98 -6.95 9.75
N PHE A 332 -12.03 -6.79 8.43
CA PHE A 332 -11.71 -5.53 7.76
C PHE A 332 -12.68 -5.29 6.61
N PHE A 333 -12.64 -4.08 6.04
CA PHE A 333 -13.60 -3.67 5.02
C PHE A 333 -12.88 -3.27 3.74
N LEU A 334 -13.35 -3.78 2.60
CA LEU A 334 -13.03 -3.18 1.31
C LEU A 334 -14.07 -2.11 0.99
N LYS A 335 -13.60 -0.94 0.55
CA LYS A 335 -14.45 0.21 0.26
C LYS A 335 -14.06 0.79 -1.08
N LEU A 336 -15.06 1.08 -1.89
CA LEU A 336 -14.91 1.92 -3.07
C LEU A 336 -14.99 3.38 -2.62
N GLN A 337 -13.98 4.18 -2.95
CA GLN A 337 -14.00 5.58 -2.56
C GLN A 337 -15.22 6.29 -3.18
N GLY A 338 -15.90 7.13 -2.41
CA GLY A 338 -17.08 7.89 -2.87
C GLY A 338 -18.37 7.06 -2.96
N ILE A 339 -18.32 5.80 -2.55
CA ILE A 339 -19.46 4.89 -2.49
C ILE A 339 -19.65 4.48 -1.02
N SER A 340 -20.91 4.39 -0.59
CA SER A 340 -21.26 4.10 0.81
C SER A 340 -21.11 2.63 1.18
N GLU A 341 -21.27 1.77 0.19
CA GLU A 341 -21.23 0.33 0.32
C GLU A 341 -19.81 -0.16 0.59
N THR A 342 -19.71 -1.08 1.54
CA THR A 342 -18.46 -1.72 1.94
C THR A 342 -18.62 -3.23 1.89
N LEU A 343 -17.60 -3.93 1.41
CA LEU A 343 -17.52 -5.39 1.48
C LEU A 343 -16.77 -5.76 2.76
N LYS A 344 -17.47 -6.42 3.68
CA LYS A 344 -16.89 -6.94 4.92
C LYS A 344 -16.13 -8.23 4.63
N ILE A 345 -14.86 -8.31 5.05
CA ILE A 345 -14.01 -9.49 4.92
C ILE A 345 -13.65 -9.98 6.31
N SER A 346 -13.94 -11.26 6.57
CA SER A 346 -13.51 -11.96 7.78
C SER A 346 -12.28 -12.82 7.48
N VAL A 347 -11.23 -12.63 8.28
CA VAL A 347 -9.96 -13.36 8.17
C VAL A 347 -9.77 -14.23 9.41
N GLU A 348 -9.52 -15.50 9.17
CA GLU A 348 -9.23 -16.51 10.19
C GLU A 348 -7.97 -17.29 9.76
N THR A 349 -6.97 -17.38 10.64
CA THR A 349 -5.73 -18.13 10.39
C THR A 349 -5.76 -19.48 11.09
N LEU A 350 -5.54 -20.54 10.33
CA LEU A 350 -5.29 -21.90 10.76
C LEU A 350 -3.78 -22.07 10.90
N CYS A 351 -3.29 -21.88 12.12
CA CYS A 351 -1.88 -22.06 12.43
C CYS A 351 -1.59 -23.31 13.23
N ASP A 352 -2.61 -23.83 13.90
CA ASP A 352 -2.51 -25.09 14.59
C ASP A 352 -2.70 -26.24 13.60
N CYS A 353 -1.88 -27.27 13.73
CA CYS A 353 -2.11 -28.52 13.06
C CYS A 353 -3.11 -29.32 13.90
N GLU A 354 -4.25 -29.69 13.31
CA GLU A 354 -5.23 -30.58 13.94
C GLU A 354 -4.70 -32.02 13.95
N CYS A 355 -3.69 -32.28 14.78
CA CYS A 355 -3.20 -33.63 15.04
C CYS A 355 -4.02 -34.21 16.19
N ASN A 356 -4.84 -35.22 15.91
CA ASN A 356 -5.67 -35.92 16.91
C ASN A 356 -4.87 -36.90 17.78
N ASP A 357 -3.59 -36.61 18.05
CA ASP A 357 -2.64 -37.50 18.72
C ASP A 357 -2.10 -36.90 20.03
N PHE A 358 -2.78 -35.89 20.58
CA PHE A 358 -2.44 -35.32 21.87
C PHE A 358 -2.59 -36.37 22.98
N GLU A 359 -1.47 -36.77 23.58
CA GLU A 359 -1.43 -37.75 24.66
C GLU A 359 -0.48 -37.27 25.76
N GLU A 360 -1.03 -36.85 26.91
CA GLU A 360 -0.24 -36.58 28.12
C GLU A 360 0.33 -37.87 28.69
N GLN A 361 1.56 -37.81 29.23
CA GLN A 361 2.28 -38.96 29.75
C GLN A 361 2.34 -40.14 28.74
N SER A 362 2.48 -39.82 27.46
CA SER A 362 2.47 -40.82 26.39
C SER A 362 3.51 -41.90 26.62
N VAL A 363 3.13 -43.15 26.33
CA VAL A 363 4.04 -44.29 26.36
C VAL A 363 5.19 -44.10 25.36
N HIS A 364 4.93 -43.43 24.24
CA HIS A 364 5.94 -43.11 23.23
C HIS A 364 6.99 -42.11 23.75
N CYS A 365 6.62 -41.28 24.73
CA CYS A 365 7.47 -40.31 25.42
C CYS A 365 7.94 -40.81 26.79
N ASN A 366 7.97 -42.14 27.01
CA ASN A 366 8.39 -42.78 28.27
C ASN A 366 7.63 -42.28 29.52
N LYS A 367 6.38 -41.85 29.35
CA LYS A 367 5.53 -41.26 30.40
C LYS A 367 6.08 -39.98 31.02
N ASN A 368 7.14 -39.42 30.46
CA ASN A 368 7.84 -38.23 30.94
C ASN A 368 7.71 -37.04 29.99
N GLY A 369 6.67 -37.04 29.15
CA GLY A 369 6.35 -35.96 28.23
C GLY A 369 4.98 -36.13 27.60
N THR A 370 4.58 -35.11 26.86
CA THR A 370 3.33 -35.06 26.09
C THR A 370 3.64 -35.30 24.62
N LEU A 371 2.90 -36.19 23.97
CA LEU A 371 2.97 -36.40 22.53
C LEU A 371 2.03 -35.41 21.83
N THR A 372 2.54 -34.65 20.86
CA THR A 372 1.75 -33.77 20.01
C THR A 372 2.30 -33.82 18.58
N CYS A 373 1.46 -34.11 17.59
CA CYS A 373 1.85 -34.20 16.17
C CYS A 373 3.07 -35.10 15.93
N GLY A 374 3.10 -36.28 16.54
CA GLY A 374 4.18 -37.27 16.40
C GLY A 374 5.51 -36.90 17.11
N THR A 375 5.55 -35.79 17.85
CA THR A 375 6.74 -35.31 18.57
C THR A 375 6.49 -35.25 20.07
N CYS A 376 7.47 -35.66 20.87
CA CYS A 376 7.40 -35.58 22.34
C CYS A 376 7.88 -34.22 22.86
N SER A 377 7.04 -33.53 23.62
CA SER A 377 7.40 -32.40 24.47
C SER A 377 7.68 -32.90 25.89
N CYS A 378 8.96 -32.98 26.26
CA CYS A 378 9.37 -33.56 27.55
C CYS A 378 9.06 -32.64 28.73
N TYR A 379 8.65 -33.23 29.85
CA TYR A 379 8.48 -32.50 31.10
C TYR A 379 9.80 -31.98 31.63
N GLU A 380 9.71 -30.98 32.51
CA GLU A 380 10.88 -30.32 33.09
C GLU A 380 11.84 -31.35 33.73
N GLY A 381 13.09 -31.31 33.29
CA GLY A 381 14.12 -32.26 33.74
C GLY A 381 14.24 -33.54 32.89
N TYR A 382 13.51 -33.70 31.79
CA TYR A 382 13.70 -34.80 30.84
C TYR A 382 14.13 -34.31 29.46
N LEU A 383 14.94 -35.11 28.76
CA LEU A 383 15.57 -34.77 27.48
C LEU A 383 15.52 -35.95 26.48
N GLY A 384 15.70 -35.62 25.20
CA GLY A 384 15.75 -36.53 24.06
C GLY A 384 14.40 -36.67 23.35
N GLN A 385 14.40 -37.17 22.11
CA GLN A 385 13.20 -37.26 21.25
C GLN A 385 12.04 -38.08 21.85
N ARG A 386 12.33 -38.94 22.84
CA ARG A 386 11.33 -39.74 23.57
C ARG A 386 11.36 -39.52 25.07
N CYS A 387 12.01 -38.47 25.57
CA CYS A 387 12.08 -38.13 27.01
C CYS A 387 12.67 -39.25 27.89
N LYS A 388 13.64 -40.01 27.36
CA LYS A 388 14.26 -41.15 28.05
C LYS A 388 15.26 -40.73 29.12
N CYS A 389 15.80 -39.53 29.04
CA CYS A 389 16.97 -39.13 29.80
C CYS A 389 16.59 -38.06 30.81
N GLN A 390 17.07 -38.21 32.05
CA GLN A 390 16.80 -37.28 33.14
C GLN A 390 17.99 -36.32 33.30
N ARG A 391 17.72 -35.02 33.43
CA ARG A 391 18.72 -34.01 33.76
C ARG A 391 19.29 -34.31 35.15
N PRO A 392 20.63 -34.40 35.31
CA PRO A 392 21.25 -34.42 36.63
C PRO A 392 20.87 -33.15 37.40
N LYS A 393 20.48 -33.29 38.67
CA LYS A 393 20.03 -32.17 39.51
C LYS A 393 21.16 -31.21 39.95
N ASP A 394 22.42 -31.55 39.68
CA ASP A 394 23.61 -30.87 40.21
C ASP A 394 24.57 -30.33 39.13
N VAL A 395 24.08 -29.61 38.10
CA VAL A 395 25.01 -28.85 37.24
C VAL A 395 24.43 -27.51 36.79
N THR A 396 25.13 -26.46 37.18
CA THR A 396 25.01 -25.09 36.68
C THR A 396 25.55 -24.98 35.26
N SER A 397 24.72 -24.46 34.35
CA SER A 397 25.02 -23.82 33.07
C SER A 397 25.75 -24.58 31.94
N ASP A 398 26.54 -25.62 32.19
CA ASP A 398 27.13 -26.46 31.13
C ASP A 398 26.75 -27.92 31.34
N ASN A 399 25.82 -28.40 30.53
CA ASN A 399 25.29 -29.75 30.59
C ASN A 399 26.46 -30.73 30.25
N PRO A 400 26.95 -31.57 31.18
CA PRO A 400 28.10 -32.45 30.92
C PRO A 400 27.82 -33.46 29.80
N MET A 401 26.54 -33.69 29.50
CA MET A 401 26.08 -34.50 28.37
C MET A 401 26.16 -33.78 27.01
N ASP A 402 26.10 -32.44 26.98
CA ASP A 402 26.28 -31.68 25.74
C ASP A 402 27.78 -31.53 25.42
N ALA A 403 28.63 -31.51 26.45
CA ALA A 403 30.08 -31.53 26.30
C ALA A 403 30.58 -32.83 25.62
N SER A 404 29.97 -33.99 25.92
CA SER A 404 30.33 -35.26 25.29
C SER A 404 29.85 -35.39 23.83
N CYS A 405 29.04 -34.45 23.34
CA CYS A 405 28.56 -34.36 21.96
C CYS A 405 29.27 -33.26 21.15
N ARG A 406 30.32 -32.64 21.69
CA ARG A 406 31.15 -31.66 21.01
C ARG A 406 32.55 -32.23 20.79
N GLN A 407 33.12 -31.97 19.61
CA GLN A 407 34.48 -32.39 19.30
C GLN A 407 35.52 -31.55 20.07
N ASP A 408 35.26 -30.25 20.18
CA ASP A 408 36.02 -29.29 20.98
C ASP A 408 35.09 -28.21 21.57
N ASN A 409 35.60 -27.39 22.51
CA ASN A 409 34.80 -26.36 23.18
C ASN A 409 34.23 -25.27 22.25
N SER A 410 34.74 -25.15 21.03
CA SER A 410 34.25 -24.21 20.00
C SER A 410 33.33 -24.85 18.96
N SER A 411 33.32 -26.17 18.86
CA SER A 411 32.53 -26.93 17.89
C SER A 411 31.05 -26.88 18.25
N GLN A 412 30.20 -26.84 17.24
CA GLN A 412 28.76 -26.96 17.43
C GLN A 412 28.42 -28.38 17.92
N LEU A 413 27.31 -28.50 18.66
CA LEU A 413 26.77 -29.79 19.10
C LEU A 413 26.58 -30.72 17.89
N CYS A 414 27.17 -31.91 17.94
CA CYS A 414 27.15 -32.88 16.84
C CYS A 414 27.51 -32.25 15.48
N SER A 415 28.49 -31.33 15.50
CA SER A 415 28.96 -30.57 14.33
C SER A 415 27.86 -29.80 13.58
N GLY A 416 26.68 -29.60 14.20
CA GLY A 416 25.51 -28.99 13.55
C GLY A 416 24.73 -29.93 12.63
N HIS A 417 25.13 -31.20 12.52
CA HIS A 417 24.61 -32.18 11.57
C HIS A 417 23.88 -33.36 12.25
N GLY A 418 23.53 -33.20 13.52
CA GLY A 418 22.82 -34.20 14.29
C GLY A 418 22.27 -33.62 15.58
N SER A 419 21.53 -34.45 16.31
CA SER A 419 20.98 -34.13 17.62
C SER A 419 21.76 -34.87 18.71
N CYS A 420 22.18 -34.16 19.76
CA CYS A 420 22.79 -34.82 20.92
C CYS A 420 21.69 -35.50 21.74
N GLU A 421 21.71 -36.82 21.77
CA GLU A 421 20.78 -37.63 22.53
C GLU A 421 21.55 -38.32 23.65
N CYS A 422 21.41 -37.77 24.87
CA CYS A 422 21.94 -38.38 26.09
C CYS A 422 23.45 -38.61 26.05
N GLY A 423 24.19 -37.64 25.50
CA GLY A 423 25.65 -37.67 25.42
C GLY A 423 26.22 -38.39 24.19
N VAL A 424 25.36 -38.85 23.27
CA VAL A 424 25.76 -39.45 21.99
C VAL A 424 25.09 -38.70 20.84
N CYS A 425 25.84 -38.45 19.77
CA CYS A 425 25.29 -37.79 18.59
C CYS A 425 24.48 -38.75 17.70
N SER A 426 23.25 -38.37 17.41
CA SER A 426 22.39 -38.99 16.41
C SER A 426 22.45 -38.17 15.12
N CYS A 427 23.14 -38.68 14.10
CA CYS A 427 23.41 -37.94 12.88
C CYS A 427 22.20 -37.91 11.94
N HIS A 428 21.96 -36.75 11.32
CA HIS A 428 20.91 -36.59 10.31
C HIS A 428 21.47 -36.88 8.90
N GLY A 429 20.65 -37.48 8.04
CA GLY A 429 21.01 -37.74 6.64
C GLY A 429 22.11 -38.79 6.48
N THR A 430 23.10 -38.50 5.64
CA THR A 430 24.24 -39.40 5.33
C THR A 430 25.48 -39.16 6.20
N HIS A 431 25.38 -38.28 7.20
CA HIS A 431 26.53 -37.87 8.00
C HIS A 431 26.89 -38.96 9.01
N ARG A 432 28.19 -39.11 9.29
CA ARG A 432 28.72 -40.18 10.14
C ARG A 432 29.87 -39.69 11.02
N GLY A 433 30.27 -40.55 11.97
CA GLY A 433 31.30 -40.24 12.98
C GLY A 433 30.70 -39.89 14.34
N LEU A 434 31.55 -39.87 15.37
CA LEU A 434 31.15 -39.71 16.77
C LEU A 434 30.42 -38.38 17.03
N TYR A 435 30.72 -37.35 16.25
CA TYR A 435 30.14 -36.01 16.35
C TYR A 435 29.44 -35.59 15.05
N CYS A 436 29.06 -36.55 14.20
CA CYS A 436 28.44 -36.30 12.88
C CYS A 436 29.26 -35.39 11.96
N GLN A 437 30.59 -35.45 12.09
CA GLN A 437 31.52 -34.55 11.42
C GLN A 437 31.87 -34.96 9.98
N CYS A 438 31.55 -36.19 9.58
CA CYS A 438 31.89 -36.69 8.25
C CYS A 438 30.70 -36.68 7.32
N ASP A 439 30.88 -36.12 6.12
CA ASP A 439 29.96 -36.26 5.00
C ASP A 439 30.72 -36.77 3.77
N ASP A 440 30.21 -37.85 3.18
CA ASP A 440 30.79 -38.48 1.99
C ASP A 440 30.28 -37.87 0.67
N ASN A 441 29.50 -36.78 0.74
CA ASN A 441 29.03 -36.04 -0.43
C ASN A 441 29.69 -34.67 -0.60
N SER A 442 30.49 -34.24 0.39
CA SER A 442 31.12 -32.92 0.46
C SER A 442 32.56 -32.86 -0.07
N CYS A 443 33.05 -33.93 -0.71
CA CYS A 443 34.37 -33.91 -1.35
C CYS A 443 34.43 -32.97 -2.58
N ALA A 444 35.66 -32.63 -2.98
CA ALA A 444 35.91 -31.81 -4.16
C ALA A 444 35.32 -32.43 -5.44
N ARG A 445 34.77 -31.58 -6.31
CA ARG A 445 34.13 -31.96 -7.57
C ARG A 445 34.94 -31.48 -8.77
N HIS A 446 35.01 -32.31 -9.81
CA HIS A 446 35.56 -31.93 -11.11
C HIS A 446 34.54 -32.27 -12.20
N ASN A 447 34.23 -31.33 -13.10
CA ASN A 447 33.17 -31.46 -14.11
C ASN A 447 31.81 -31.89 -13.51
N ASN A 448 31.43 -31.32 -12.37
CA ASN A 448 30.24 -31.64 -11.57
C ASN A 448 30.17 -33.07 -10.98
N LEU A 449 31.19 -33.90 -11.20
CA LEU A 449 31.29 -35.25 -10.63
C LEU A 449 32.08 -35.21 -9.32
N LEU A 450 31.55 -35.89 -8.29
CA LEU A 450 32.21 -36.08 -7.00
C LEU A 450 33.50 -36.89 -7.20
N CYS A 451 34.63 -36.38 -6.70
CA CYS A 451 35.95 -36.97 -6.94
C CYS A 451 36.22 -37.29 -8.43
N GLY A 452 35.70 -36.43 -9.32
CA GLY A 452 35.89 -36.56 -10.77
C GLY A 452 35.30 -37.83 -11.39
N GLY A 453 34.53 -38.63 -10.62
CA GLY A 453 34.08 -39.96 -11.02
C GLY A 453 35.19 -41.04 -10.97
N HIS A 454 36.38 -40.71 -10.48
CA HIS A 454 37.57 -41.57 -10.46
C HIS A 454 38.12 -41.77 -9.04
N GLY A 455 37.28 -41.60 -8.02
CA GLY A 455 37.64 -41.79 -6.63
C GLY A 455 36.42 -41.96 -5.75
N GLU A 456 36.64 -42.48 -4.55
CA GLU A 456 35.61 -42.59 -3.51
C GLU A 456 35.81 -41.45 -2.51
N CYS A 457 34.72 -40.78 -2.13
CA CYS A 457 34.78 -39.74 -1.11
C CYS A 457 34.77 -40.38 0.28
N ASP A 458 35.75 -40.05 1.11
CA ASP A 458 35.80 -40.47 2.50
C ASP A 458 35.99 -39.24 3.40
N CYS A 459 34.92 -38.83 4.08
CA CYS A 459 34.91 -37.73 5.04
C CYS A 459 35.58 -36.44 4.50
N GLY A 460 35.13 -35.97 3.34
CA GLY A 460 35.63 -34.73 2.70
C GLY A 460 36.93 -34.86 1.92
N THR A 461 37.57 -36.04 1.89
CA THR A 461 38.79 -36.29 1.09
C THR A 461 38.55 -37.33 0.00
N CYS A 462 38.94 -37.02 -1.23
CA CYS A 462 38.85 -37.96 -2.34
C CYS A 462 39.97 -39.00 -2.31
N LYS A 463 39.61 -40.27 -2.17
CA LYS A 463 40.51 -41.42 -2.35
C LYS A 463 40.51 -41.82 -3.82
N CYS A 464 41.53 -41.39 -4.56
CA CYS A 464 41.62 -41.63 -5.99
C CYS A 464 41.89 -43.09 -6.33
N GLN A 465 41.24 -43.57 -7.39
CA GLN A 465 41.51 -44.86 -7.99
C GLN A 465 42.91 -44.86 -8.62
N THR A 466 43.45 -46.07 -8.84
CA THR A 466 44.77 -46.26 -9.43
C THR A 466 44.90 -45.48 -10.76
N ASN A 467 46.01 -44.75 -10.91
CA ASN A 467 46.33 -43.87 -12.03
C ASN A 467 45.58 -42.53 -12.10
N TYR A 468 44.99 -42.09 -10.99
CA TYR A 468 44.43 -40.74 -10.85
C TYR A 468 45.01 -40.04 -9.61
N THR A 469 45.23 -38.74 -9.73
CA THR A 469 45.75 -37.86 -8.67
C THR A 469 45.05 -36.50 -8.73
N GLY A 470 45.29 -35.66 -7.72
CA GLY A 470 44.63 -34.38 -7.56
C GLY A 470 43.60 -34.39 -6.43
N SER A 471 43.18 -33.20 -6.01
CA SER A 471 42.28 -33.03 -4.85
C SER A 471 40.86 -33.56 -5.09
N ALA A 472 40.45 -33.63 -6.36
CA ALA A 472 39.19 -34.16 -6.84
C ALA A 472 39.41 -35.36 -7.79
N CYS A 473 40.58 -36.00 -7.77
CA CYS A 473 40.96 -37.09 -8.69
C CYS A 473 40.83 -36.73 -10.18
N GLU A 474 41.06 -35.46 -10.49
CA GLU A 474 40.88 -34.86 -11.81
C GLU A 474 42.00 -35.20 -12.80
N CYS A 475 43.17 -35.59 -12.30
CA CYS A 475 44.38 -35.73 -13.12
C CYS A 475 44.73 -37.19 -13.34
N SER A 476 44.64 -37.67 -14.58
CA SER A 476 45.15 -39.00 -14.91
C SER A 476 46.68 -39.00 -14.97
N THR A 477 47.31 -39.98 -14.33
CA THR A 477 48.77 -40.19 -14.39
C THR A 477 49.19 -40.98 -15.63
N LEU A 478 48.24 -41.45 -16.43
CA LEU A 478 48.53 -42.09 -17.71
C LEU A 478 48.96 -41.03 -18.74
N THR A 479 49.72 -41.46 -19.75
CA THR A 479 50.20 -40.60 -20.84
C THR A 479 49.87 -41.17 -22.23
N ASP A 480 49.00 -42.17 -22.29
CA ASP A 480 48.61 -42.88 -23.49
C ASP A 480 47.94 -41.97 -24.53
N LYS A 481 47.10 -41.03 -24.10
CA LYS A 481 46.44 -40.06 -25.00
C LYS A 481 47.37 -38.97 -25.50
N CYS A 482 48.46 -38.70 -24.79
CA CYS A 482 49.53 -37.82 -25.24
C CYS A 482 50.52 -38.52 -26.18
N SER A 483 50.48 -39.85 -26.27
CA SER A 483 51.46 -40.63 -27.01
C SER A 483 51.16 -40.59 -28.50
N THR A 484 52.02 -39.90 -29.26
CA THR A 484 52.06 -39.95 -30.72
C THR A 484 53.24 -40.78 -31.20
N VAL A 485 53.20 -41.32 -32.42
CA VAL A 485 54.21 -42.26 -32.96
C VAL A 485 55.63 -41.75 -32.68
N GLY A 486 56.27 -42.32 -31.65
CA GLY A 486 57.65 -42.04 -31.23
C GLY A 486 57.90 -40.86 -30.26
N THR A 487 56.95 -39.96 -29.99
CA THR A 487 57.14 -38.83 -29.04
C THR A 487 55.83 -38.38 -28.37
N LEU A 488 55.90 -37.90 -27.12
CA LEU A 488 54.73 -37.31 -26.42
C LEU A 488 54.41 -35.94 -27.00
N CYS A 489 53.13 -35.68 -27.32
CA CYS A 489 52.64 -34.40 -27.85
C CYS A 489 53.44 -33.88 -29.07
N ASN A 490 53.85 -34.80 -29.96
CA ASN A 490 54.73 -34.54 -31.11
C ASN A 490 56.04 -33.77 -30.78
N GLY A 491 56.50 -33.83 -29.52
CA GLY A 491 57.67 -33.07 -29.04
C GLY A 491 57.46 -31.55 -28.96
N ARG A 492 56.21 -31.08 -29.07
CA ARG A 492 55.84 -29.65 -29.19
C ARG A 492 54.99 -29.14 -28.02
N GLY A 493 54.97 -29.89 -26.93
CA GLY A 493 54.22 -29.57 -25.71
C GLY A 493 54.58 -30.50 -24.56
N LYS A 494 53.96 -30.28 -23.40
CA LYS A 494 54.09 -31.13 -22.21
C LYS A 494 52.78 -31.89 -21.97
N CYS A 495 52.87 -33.17 -21.64
CA CYS A 495 51.70 -33.93 -21.22
C CYS A 495 51.40 -33.66 -19.75
N GLN A 496 50.22 -33.12 -19.45
CA GLN A 496 49.71 -32.95 -18.09
C GLN A 496 48.31 -33.55 -18.01
N CYS A 497 48.06 -34.38 -17.00
CA CYS A 497 46.77 -35.05 -16.81
C CYS A 497 46.27 -35.81 -18.06
N ASN A 498 47.19 -36.49 -18.75
CA ASN A 498 46.94 -37.22 -20.00
C ASN A 498 46.39 -36.35 -21.15
N GLN A 499 46.67 -35.04 -21.12
CA GLN A 499 46.37 -34.09 -22.19
C GLN A 499 47.60 -33.26 -22.56
N CYS A 500 47.74 -32.94 -23.85
CA CYS A 500 48.87 -32.17 -24.35
C CYS A 500 48.66 -30.66 -24.15
N GLN A 501 49.50 -30.04 -23.34
CA GLN A 501 49.65 -28.58 -23.30
C GLN A 501 50.70 -28.16 -24.33
N CYS A 502 50.22 -27.60 -25.44
CA CYS A 502 51.06 -27.20 -26.56
C CYS A 502 51.81 -25.88 -26.29
N ASN A 503 53.01 -25.75 -26.86
CA ASN A 503 53.75 -24.48 -26.85
C ASN A 503 53.00 -23.41 -27.69
N GLN A 504 53.30 -22.12 -27.47
CA GLN A 504 52.51 -20.97 -27.97
C GLN A 504 52.18 -20.97 -29.49
N ASP A 505 52.98 -21.65 -30.32
CA ASP A 505 52.78 -21.70 -31.78
C ASP A 505 51.99 -22.94 -32.28
N PHE A 506 51.59 -23.84 -31.37
CA PHE A 506 50.95 -25.12 -31.71
C PHE A 506 49.61 -25.31 -30.99
N PHE A 507 48.67 -25.98 -31.65
CA PHE A 507 47.36 -26.30 -31.08
C PHE A 507 46.84 -27.67 -31.58
N GLY A 508 45.70 -28.10 -31.02
CA GLY A 508 45.09 -29.39 -31.28
C GLY A 508 45.41 -30.44 -30.22
N PHE A 509 44.69 -31.56 -30.24
CA PHE A 509 44.71 -32.58 -29.17
C PHE A 509 46.10 -33.17 -28.88
N ASN A 510 46.98 -33.20 -29.88
CA ASN A 510 48.35 -33.72 -29.79
C ASN A 510 49.42 -32.71 -30.24
N CYS A 511 49.08 -31.41 -30.34
CA CYS A 511 49.99 -30.36 -30.81
C CYS A 511 50.50 -30.51 -32.25
N SER A 512 49.72 -31.13 -33.13
CA SER A 512 50.09 -31.29 -34.55
C SER A 512 49.93 -30.00 -35.38
N ASN A 513 49.02 -29.10 -35.00
CA ASN A 513 48.63 -27.96 -35.85
C ASN A 513 49.40 -26.69 -35.47
N ILE A 514 49.71 -25.84 -36.45
CA ILE A 514 50.45 -24.58 -36.27
C ILE A 514 49.45 -23.41 -36.25
N ALA A 515 49.54 -22.55 -35.24
CA ALA A 515 48.59 -21.46 -35.00
C ALA A 515 48.57 -20.35 -36.08
N ASP A 516 49.67 -20.17 -36.84
CA ASP A 516 49.75 -19.17 -37.90
C ASP A 516 50.67 -19.63 -39.06
N PRO A 517 50.12 -20.10 -40.21
CA PRO A 517 50.92 -20.49 -41.37
C PRO A 517 51.47 -19.30 -42.18
N CYS A 518 51.03 -18.06 -41.93
CA CYS A 518 51.21 -16.94 -42.86
C CYS A 518 52.43 -16.04 -42.59
N ARG A 519 53.23 -16.27 -41.55
CA ARG A 519 54.44 -15.46 -41.29
C ARG A 519 55.67 -15.79 -42.15
N LYS A 520 55.57 -16.72 -43.11
CA LYS A 520 56.72 -17.12 -43.95
C LYS A 520 56.76 -16.56 -45.38
N PHE A 521 55.79 -15.74 -45.78
CA PHE A 521 55.85 -14.99 -47.05
C PHE A 521 55.24 -13.59 -46.90
N ARG A 522 56.02 -12.65 -46.33
CA ARG A 522 56.12 -11.27 -46.81
C ARG A 522 57.32 -10.57 -46.20
#